data_AF-A0A2D7WIZ4-F1
#
_entry.id   AF-A0A2D7WIZ4-F1
#
_cell.length_a   1.000
_cell.length_b   1.000
_cell.length_c   1.000
_cell.angle_alpha   90.00
_cell.angle_beta   90.00
_cell.angle_gamma   90.00
#
_symmetry.space_group_name_H-M   'P 1'
#
loop_
_entity.id
_entity.type
_entity.pdbx_description
1 polymer ?
#
loop_
_entity_poly.entity_id
_entity_poly.type
_entity_poly.pdbx_seq_one_letter_code
_entity_poly.pdbx_strand_id
1 'polypeptide(L)'
;MQLARPYLLALGVNLSLLACSGSNSADTNDEPLTGKRFFDSAASKFISASPGMTRRQANCIVSAMTESGEIGLGEINAMRSTENGLSGRQSLMAAYQKAADACR
;
A
#
# COMPACT_ATOMS: atom_id res chain seq x y z
N MET A 1 43.45 6.21 57.80
CA MET A 1 44.44 7.10 57.15
C MET A 1 44.43 6.80 55.65
N GLN A 2 44.54 7.86 54.83
CA GLN A 2 44.83 7.91 53.37
C GLN A 2 43.79 7.28 52.42
N LEU A 3 42.95 8.03 51.67
CA LEU A 3 43.19 8.92 50.52
C LEU A 3 43.98 8.29 49.36
N ALA A 4 43.30 8.01 48.24
CA ALA A 4 43.63 8.53 46.90
C ALA A 4 42.65 8.02 45.81
N ARG A 5 41.94 8.95 45.16
CA ARG A 5 41.48 8.91 43.74
C ARG A 5 42.72 8.95 42.80
N PRO A 6 42.64 8.91 41.44
CA PRO A 6 41.50 8.86 40.50
C PRO A 6 41.71 7.80 39.37
N TYR A 7 40.78 7.63 38.42
CA TYR A 7 41.10 7.58 36.97
C TYR A 7 39.80 7.78 36.15
N LEU A 8 39.79 8.89 35.41
CA LEU A 8 38.88 9.23 34.33
C LEU A 8 39.20 8.38 33.10
N LEU A 9 38.19 7.80 32.46
CA LEU A 9 38.20 7.55 31.02
C LEU A 9 36.78 7.74 30.48
N ALA A 10 36.53 8.96 30.02
CA ALA A 10 35.42 9.30 29.15
C ALA A 10 35.72 8.75 27.75
N LEU A 11 34.79 7.98 27.18
CA LEU A 11 34.80 7.65 25.75
C LEU A 11 33.36 7.56 25.22
N GLY A 12 32.96 8.66 24.59
CA GLY A 12 32.15 8.72 23.38
C GLY A 12 30.86 7.91 23.32
N VAL A 13 29.76 8.49 23.82
CA VAL A 13 28.42 8.04 23.44
C VAL A 13 27.86 8.97 22.36
N ASN A 14 27.85 8.42 21.15
CA ASN A 14 26.88 8.57 20.07
C ASN A 14 26.36 9.99 19.72
N LEU A 15 27.02 10.57 18.73
CA LEU A 15 26.42 10.91 17.43
C LEU A 15 24.92 11.28 17.48
N SER A 16 24.63 12.53 17.82
CA SER A 16 23.32 13.17 17.65
C SER A 16 23.01 13.33 16.15
N LEU A 17 22.56 12.25 15.52
CA LEU A 17 22.00 12.26 14.17
C LEU A 17 20.51 12.58 14.23
N LEU A 18 20.18 13.79 13.77
CA LEU A 18 18.96 14.15 13.05
C LEU A 18 17.64 13.55 13.59
N ALA A 19 17.06 14.18 14.61
CA ALA A 19 15.61 14.21 14.73
C ALA A 19 15.08 15.29 13.76
N CYS A 20 14.89 14.90 12.49
CA CYS A 20 14.08 15.69 11.57
C CYS A 20 12.62 15.48 11.97
N SER A 21 12.15 16.28 12.92
CA SER A 21 10.74 16.38 13.29
C SER A 21 9.97 16.97 12.11
N GLY A 22 9.51 16.08 11.24
CA GLY A 22 8.74 16.42 10.05
C GLY A 22 7.70 15.36 9.74
N SER A 23 6.95 14.89 10.75
CA SER A 23 5.73 14.13 10.49
C SER A 23 4.59 15.11 10.21
N ASN A 24 4.58 15.67 9.00
CA ASN A 24 3.32 16.06 8.38
C ASN A 24 2.60 14.77 8.00
N SER A 25 1.96 14.13 8.97
CA SER A 25 0.96 13.10 8.70
C SER A 25 -0.22 13.79 8.04
N ALA A 26 -0.13 13.99 6.72
CA ALA A 26 -1.30 14.12 5.90
C ALA A 26 -2.10 12.85 6.14
N ASP A 27 -3.24 12.98 6.82
CA ASP A 27 -4.23 11.95 7.03
C ASP A 27 -4.87 11.64 5.66
N THR A 28 -4.10 11.01 4.79
CA THR A 28 -4.61 10.43 3.57
C THR A 28 -5.36 9.19 4.00
N ASN A 29 -6.66 9.14 3.74
CA ASN A 29 -7.51 7.96 3.89
C ASN A 29 -7.06 6.74 3.03
N ASP A 30 -5.82 6.76 2.56
CA ASP A 30 -5.16 5.65 1.88
C ASP A 30 -4.63 4.67 2.90
N GLU A 31 -5.27 3.52 2.93
CA GLU A 31 -4.74 2.33 3.58
C GLU A 31 -3.28 2.09 3.13
N PRO A 32 -2.37 1.68 4.05
CA PRO A 32 -1.02 1.32 3.67
C PRO A 32 -1.01 0.13 2.70
N LEU A 33 0.09 -0.01 1.95
CA LEU A 33 0.34 -1.19 1.12
C LEU A 33 0.28 -2.45 1.98
N THR A 34 -0.27 -3.54 1.43
CA THR A 34 -0.41 -4.80 2.17
C THR A 34 0.90 -5.58 2.24
N GLY A 35 1.94 -5.15 1.52
CA GLY A 35 3.22 -5.86 1.37
C GLY A 35 3.17 -7.02 0.37
N LYS A 36 2.03 -7.24 -0.30
CA LYS A 36 1.83 -8.32 -1.28
C LYS A 36 1.93 -7.71 -2.67
N ARG A 37 3.14 -7.69 -3.24
CA ARG A 37 3.48 -6.98 -4.49
C ARG A 37 2.43 -7.09 -5.62
N PHE A 38 1.93 -8.29 -5.92
CA PHE A 38 0.94 -8.47 -6.99
C PHE A 38 -0.46 -7.96 -6.64
N PHE A 39 -0.83 -8.02 -5.37
CA PHE A 39 -2.09 -7.48 -4.85
C PHE A 39 -2.04 -5.95 -4.87
N ASP A 40 -0.96 -5.38 -4.34
CA ASP A 40 -0.72 -3.94 -4.32
C ASP A 40 -0.67 -3.35 -5.75
N SER A 41 -0.08 -4.08 -6.70
CA SER A 41 -0.07 -3.74 -8.12
C SER A 41 -1.49 -3.75 -8.72
N ALA A 42 -2.29 -4.77 -8.40
CA ALA A 42 -3.67 -4.86 -8.86
C ALA A 42 -4.52 -3.70 -8.31
N ALA A 43 -4.40 -3.40 -7.01
CA ALA A 43 -5.10 -2.29 -6.39
C ALA A 43 -4.67 -0.94 -7.00
N SER A 44 -3.37 -0.73 -7.20
CA SER A 44 -2.84 0.49 -7.83
C SER A 44 -3.36 0.67 -9.25
N LYS A 45 -3.55 -0.41 -10.02
CA LYS A 45 -4.12 -0.35 -11.36
C LYS A 45 -5.56 0.18 -11.35
N PHE A 46 -6.38 -0.24 -10.38
CA PHE A 46 -7.76 0.26 -10.26
C PHE A 46 -7.80 1.73 -9.89
N ILE A 47 -6.96 2.17 -8.94
CA ILE A 47 -6.83 3.58 -8.56
C ILE A 47 -6.45 4.43 -9.77
N SER A 48 -5.44 4.01 -10.53
CA SER A 48 -5.01 4.73 -11.74
C SER A 48 -6.08 4.81 -12.83
N ALA A 49 -7.02 3.86 -12.87
CA ALA A 49 -8.06 3.79 -13.88
C ALA A 49 -9.40 4.40 -13.44
N SER A 50 -9.56 4.77 -12.16
CA SER A 50 -10.76 5.40 -11.61
C SER A 50 -10.38 6.58 -10.73
N PRO A 51 -10.41 7.82 -11.28
CA PRO A 51 -10.18 9.02 -10.49
C PRO A 51 -11.09 9.07 -9.25
N GLY A 52 -10.49 9.26 -8.08
CA GLY A 52 -11.20 9.33 -6.80
C GLY A 52 -11.37 8.00 -6.07
N MET A 53 -10.95 6.86 -6.64
CA MET A 53 -10.93 5.58 -5.93
C MET A 53 -9.84 5.59 -4.85
N THR A 54 -10.22 5.26 -3.61
CA THR A 54 -9.27 5.14 -2.49
C THR A 54 -8.52 3.81 -2.52
N ARG A 55 -7.36 3.72 -1.86
CA ARG A 55 -6.69 2.42 -1.68
C ARG A 55 -7.58 1.38 -1.02
N ARG A 56 -8.34 1.75 0.03
CA ARG A 56 -9.25 0.83 0.74
C ARG A 56 -10.26 0.20 -0.21
N GLN A 57 -10.88 1.03 -1.06
CA GLN A 57 -11.83 0.55 -2.05
C GLN A 57 -11.17 -0.37 -3.07
N ALA A 58 -9.99 0.00 -3.57
CA ALA A 58 -9.24 -0.84 -4.49
C ALA A 58 -8.85 -2.20 -3.88
N ASN A 59 -8.40 -2.21 -2.61
CA ASN A 59 -8.08 -3.43 -1.87
C ASN A 59 -9.32 -4.32 -1.69
N CYS A 60 -10.48 -3.72 -1.37
CA CYS A 60 -11.75 -4.44 -1.30
C CYS A 60 -12.10 -5.12 -2.64
N ILE A 61 -11.97 -4.38 -3.75
CA ILE A 61 -12.28 -4.90 -5.09
C ILE A 61 -11.36 -6.07 -5.44
N VAL A 62 -10.04 -5.93 -5.23
CA VAL A 62 -9.08 -7.01 -5.51
C VAL A 62 -9.40 -8.25 -4.66
N SER A 63 -9.73 -8.06 -3.38
CA SER A 63 -10.10 -9.16 -2.48
C SER A 63 -11.37 -9.87 -2.98
N ALA A 64 -12.43 -9.12 -3.27
CA ALA A 64 -13.70 -9.65 -3.75
C ALA A 64 -13.57 -10.37 -5.11
N MET A 65 -12.72 -9.88 -6.01
CA MET A 65 -12.47 -10.55 -7.30
C MET A 65 -11.71 -11.86 -7.13
N THR A 66 -10.83 -11.97 -6.13
CA THR A 66 -9.96 -13.15 -5.93
C THR A 66 -10.50 -14.17 -4.92
N GLU A 67 -11.55 -13.82 -4.17
CA GLU A 67 -12.11 -14.64 -3.08
C GLU A 67 -12.52 -16.05 -3.51
N SER A 68 -13.13 -16.19 -4.69
CA SER A 68 -13.54 -17.50 -5.22
C SER A 68 -12.38 -18.34 -5.74
N GLY A 69 -11.22 -17.73 -5.98
CA GLY A 69 -10.08 -18.36 -6.66
C GLY A 69 -10.24 -18.51 -8.18
N GLU A 70 -11.38 -18.16 -8.77
CA GLU A 70 -11.61 -18.25 -10.22
C GLU A 70 -10.86 -17.18 -11.00
N ILE A 71 -10.60 -16.03 -10.37
CA ILE A 71 -9.84 -14.92 -10.94
C ILE A 71 -8.56 -14.74 -10.13
N GLY A 72 -7.43 -14.83 -10.81
CA GLY A 72 -6.12 -14.62 -10.20
C GLY A 72 -5.65 -13.17 -10.26
N LEU A 73 -4.71 -12.81 -9.38
CA LEU A 73 -4.00 -11.52 -9.44
C LEU A 73 -3.30 -11.29 -10.78
N GLY A 74 -2.86 -12.36 -11.46
CA GLY A 74 -2.24 -12.26 -12.79
C GLY A 74 -3.22 -11.76 -13.84
N GLU A 75 -4.46 -12.24 -13.82
CA GLU A 75 -5.51 -11.82 -14.75
C GLU A 75 -5.91 -10.37 -14.49
N ILE A 76 -6.08 -9.98 -13.22
CA ILE A 76 -6.34 -8.59 -12.84
C ILE A 76 -5.21 -7.66 -13.30
N ASN A 77 -3.95 -8.05 -13.08
CA ASN A 77 -2.80 -7.26 -13.52
C ASN A 77 -2.66 -7.21 -15.04
N ALA A 78 -3.20 -8.19 -15.78
CA ALA A 78 -3.25 -8.19 -17.24
C ALA A 78 -4.35 -7.29 -17.82
N MET A 79 -5.27 -6.75 -17.01
CA MET A 79 -6.23 -5.74 -17.46
C MET A 79 -5.49 -4.52 -18.00
N ARG A 80 -6.01 -3.95 -19.08
CA ARG A 80 -5.44 -2.77 -19.74
C ARG A 80 -6.13 -1.52 -19.20
N SER A 81 -5.34 -0.59 -18.69
CA SER A 81 -5.80 0.78 -18.43
C SER A 81 -5.81 1.53 -19.75
N THR A 82 -6.93 2.16 -20.07
CA THR A 82 -7.17 2.97 -21.27
C THR A 82 -7.60 4.37 -20.85
N GLU A 83 -7.68 5.29 -21.81
CA GLU A 83 -8.23 6.64 -21.59
C GLU A 83 -9.68 6.62 -21.05
N ASN A 84 -10.43 5.57 -21.35
CA ASN A 84 -11.81 5.38 -20.91
C ASN A 84 -11.95 4.49 -19.65
N GLY A 85 -10.84 4.24 -18.94
CA GLY A 85 -10.81 3.36 -17.76
C GLY A 85 -10.28 1.96 -18.07
N LEU A 86 -10.73 0.95 -17.33
CA LEU A 86 -10.25 -0.43 -17.46
C LEU A 86 -10.87 -1.15 -18.65
N SER A 87 -10.07 -1.99 -19.30
CA SER A 87 -10.52 -2.92 -20.34
C SER A 87 -9.86 -4.29 -20.17
N GLY A 88 -10.56 -5.34 -20.59
CA GLY A 88 -10.11 -6.72 -20.44
C GLY A 88 -11.12 -7.72 -20.99
N ARG A 89 -10.93 -9.00 -20.65
CA ARG A 89 -11.90 -10.06 -20.97
C ARG A 89 -13.26 -9.72 -20.34
N GLN A 90 -14.36 -10.04 -21.03
CA GLN A 90 -15.71 -9.71 -20.57
C GLN A 90 -16.02 -10.26 -19.17
N SER A 91 -15.63 -11.50 -18.88
CA SER A 91 -15.81 -12.12 -17.56
C SER A 91 -15.07 -11.35 -16.45
N LEU A 92 -13.87 -10.88 -16.73
CA LEU A 92 -13.05 -10.11 -15.79
C LEU A 92 -13.64 -8.72 -15.54
N MET A 93 -14.16 -8.07 -16.58
CA MET A 93 -14.86 -6.79 -16.45
C MET A 93 -16.17 -6.94 -15.67
N ALA A 94 -16.91 -8.02 -15.88
CA ALA A 94 -18.13 -8.31 -15.12
C ALA A 94 -17.83 -8.54 -13.63
N ALA A 95 -16.77 -9.30 -13.33
CA ALA A 95 -16.31 -9.50 -11.96
C ALA A 95 -15.85 -8.19 -11.31
N TYR A 96 -15.10 -7.35 -12.04
CA TYR A 96 -14.71 -6.03 -11.57
C TYR A 96 -15.93 -5.16 -11.25
N GLN A 97 -16.92 -5.10 -12.14
CA GLN A 97 -18.12 -4.29 -11.92
C GLN A 97 -18.89 -4.78 -10.68
N LYS A 98 -19.09 -6.09 -10.54
CA LYS A 98 -19.74 -6.69 -9.37
C LYS A 98 -18.99 -6.36 -8.07
N ALA A 99 -17.66 -6.48 -8.08
CA ALA A 99 -16.82 -6.16 -6.93
C ALA A 99 -16.85 -4.66 -6.60
N ALA A 100 -16.80 -3.80 -7.62
CA ALA A 100 -16.87 -2.35 -7.46
C ALA A 100 -18.20 -1.91 -6.84
N ASP A 101 -19.33 -2.50 -7.25
CA ASP A 101 -20.63 -2.20 -6.67
C ASP A 101 -20.75 -2.69 -5.21
N ALA A 102 -20.11 -3.81 -4.86
CA ALA A 102 -20.07 -4.34 -3.49
C ALA A 102 -19.15 -3.55 -2.54
N CYS A 103 -18.14 -2.86 -3.08
CA CYS A 103 -17.11 -2.14 -2.33
C CYS A 103 -17.32 -0.61 -2.30
N ARG A 104 -18.53 -0.14 -2.63
CA ARG A 104 -18.90 1.29 -2.55
C ARG A 104 -19.31 1.72 -1.14
#